data_AF-X1TKS5-F1
#
_entry.id   AF-X1TKS5-F1
#
_cell.length_a   1.000
_cell.length_b   1.000
_cell.length_c   1.000
_cell.angle_alpha   90.00
_cell.angle_beta   90.00
_cell.angle_gamma   90.00
#
_symmetry.space_group_name_H-M   'P 1'
#
loop_
_entity.id
_entity.type
_entity.pdbx_description
1 polymer ?
#
loop_
_entity_poly.entity_id
_entity_poly.type
_entity_poly.pdbx_seq_one_letter_code
_entity_poly.pdbx_strand_id
1 'polypeptide(L)' 'LRIPDEEKAKGMMWVTYPIIREGFKIIGFAELQIKQGRN' A
#
# COMPACT_ATOMS: atom_id res chain seq x y z
N LEU A 1 -28.47 -2.48 -4.43
CA LEU A 1 -27.14 -3.12 -4.39
C LEU A 1 -26.21 -2.21 -3.60
N ARG A 2 -26.09 -2.44 -2.28
CA ARG A 2 -25.08 -1.76 -1.44
C ARG A 2 -23.75 -2.41 -1.76
N ILE A 3 -22.80 -1.65 -2.30
CA ILE A 3 -21.44 -2.09 -2.61
C ILE A 3 -20.78 -2.45 -1.27
N PRO A 4 -20.54 -3.74 -0.95
CA PRO A 4 -19.87 -4.13 0.29
C PRO A 4 -18.37 -3.76 0.26
N ASP A 5 -17.84 -3.43 -0.93
CA ASP A 5 -16.45 -3.08 -1.15
C ASP A 5 -16.07 -1.66 -0.68
N GLU A 6 -17.00 -0.69 -0.66
CA GLU A 6 -16.69 0.67 -0.22
C GLU A 6 -16.33 0.74 1.28
N GLU A 7 -16.94 -0.07 2.14
CA GLU A 7 -16.57 -0.14 3.56
C GLU A 7 -15.24 -0.86 3.79
N LYS A 8 -14.90 -1.87 2.98
CA LYS A 8 -13.59 -2.55 3.05
C LYS A 8 -12.45 -1.68 2.51
N ALA A 9 -12.73 -0.87 1.49
CA ALA A 9 -11.74 0.04 0.89
C ALA A 9 -11.38 1.21 1.81
N LYS A 10 -12.30 1.66 2.68
CA LYS A 10 -12.08 2.77 3.63
C LYS A 10 -10.96 2.52 4.65
N GLY A 11 -10.51 1.28 4.81
CA GLY A 11 -9.39 0.92 5.67
C GLY A 11 -8.17 0.41 4.89
N MET A 12 -8.06 0.64 3.59
CA MET A 12 -6.97 0.08 2.79
C MET A 12 -6.16 1.19 2.12
N MET A 13 -4.92 1.37 2.57
CA MET A 13 -3.98 2.34 2.02
C MET A 13 -2.93 1.60 1.20
N TRP A 14 -2.66 2.08 -0.01
CA TRP A 14 -1.55 1.60 -0.83
C TRP A 14 -0.38 2.56 -0.68
N VAL A 15 0.81 2.02 -0.42
CA VAL A 15 2.05 2.79 -0.33
C VAL A 15 3.06 2.25 -1.32
N THR A 16 3.53 3.09 -2.22
CA THR A 16 4.62 2.77 -3.14
C THR A 16 5.94 3.18 -2.49
N TYR A 17 6.94 2.30 -2.48
CA TYR A 17 8.27 2.60 -1.92
C TYR A 17 9.39 2.10 -2.84
N PRO A 18 10.53 2.81 -2.89
CA PRO A 18 11.65 2.44 -3.74
C PRO A 18 12.40 1.23 -3.17
N ILE A 19 12.86 0.34 -4.06
CA ILE A 19 13.80 -0.72 -3.76
C ILE A 19 15.20 -0.18 -4.01
N ILE A 20 16.01 -0.10 -2.96
CA ILE A 20 17.35 0.50 -2.98
C ILE A 20 18.40 -0.60 -2.91
N ARG A 21 19.38 -0.55 -3.82
CA ARG A 21 20.59 -1.39 -3.78
C ARG A 21 21.79 -0.57 -3.27
N GLU A 22 22.84 -1.24 -2.79
CA GLU A 22 24.08 -0.60 -2.35
C GLU A 22 24.53 0.54 -3.27
N GLY A 23 24.87 1.68 -2.66
CA GLY A 23 25.19 2.92 -3.36
C GLY A 23 23.98 3.82 -3.68
N PHE A 24 22.87 3.69 -2.94
CA PHE A 24 21.67 4.54 -3.04
C PHE A 24 20.99 4.54 -4.43
N LYS A 25 21.24 3.51 -5.25
CA LYS A 25 20.59 3.37 -6.55
C LYS A 25 19.21 2.73 -6.38
N ILE A 26 18.20 3.43 -6.88
CA ILE A 26 16.84 2.90 -7.00
C ILE A 26 16.84 1.90 -8.16
N ILE A 27 16.48 0.65 -7.88
CA ILE A 27 16.42 -0.43 -8.88
C ILE A 27 14.98 -0.85 -9.21
N GLY A 28 14.00 -0.28 -8.51
CA GLY A 28 12.59 -0.56 -8.74
C GLY A 28 11.71 0.07 -7.66
N PHE A 29 10.41 -0.21 -7.74
CA PHE A 29 9.41 0.20 -6.78
C PHE A 29 8.55 -1.00 -6.40
N ALA A 30 8.13 -1.07 -5.15
CA ALA A 30 7.19 -2.05 -4.65
C ALA A 30 5.96 -1.36 -4.09
N GLU A 31 4.82 -2.04 -4.13
CA GLU A 31 3.53 -1.56 -3.59
C GLU A 31 3.18 -2.39 -2.34
N LEU A 32 2.93 -1.70 -1.23
CA LEU A 32 2.47 -2.31 0.02
C LEU A 32 1.00 -1.96 0.25
N GLN A 33 0.17 -2.98 0.45
CA GLN A 33 -1.20 -2.82 0.88
C GLN A 33 -1.26 -2.81 2.41
N ILE A 34 -1.60 -1.66 3.00
CA ILE A 34 -1.73 -1.48 4.44
C ILE A 34 -3.21 -1.49 4.81
N LYS A 35 -3.61 -2.46 5.64
CA LYS A 35 -4.93 -2.47 6.27
C LYS A 35 -4.89 -1.56 7.50
N GLN A 36 -5.48 -0.38 7.42
CA GLN A 36 -5.77 0.50 8.56
C GLN A 36 -6.79 -0.17 9.47
N GLY A 37 -6.32 -1.02 10.37
CA GLY A 37 -7.09 -1.51 11.51
C GLY A 37 -7.11 -0.42 12.60
N ARG A 38 -8.30 0.02 13.00
CA ARG A 38 -8.47 0.81 14.22
C ARG A 38 -7.97 -0.04 15.39
N ASN A 39 -6.92 0.43 16.07
CA ASN A 39 -6.58 0.00 17.41
C ASN A 39 -7.18 1.01 18.40
#